data_AF-A0A7V8FSY8-F1
#
_entry.id   AF-A0A7V8FSY8-F1
#
_cell.length_a   1.000
_cell.length_b   1.000
_cell.length_c   1.000
_cell.angle_alpha   90.00
_cell.angle_beta   90.00
_cell.angle_gamma   90.00
#
_symmetry.space_group_name_H-M   'P 1'
#
loop_
_entity.id
_entity.type
_entity.pdbx_description
1 polymer ?
#
loop_
_entity_poly.entity_id
_entity_poly.type
_entity_poly.pdbx_seq_one_letter_code
_entity_poly.pdbx_strand_id
1 'polypeptide(L)' 'MSYTQRATRPIRWEALMGQFGSSYNSEQGVRDFKKNFLKALKVVKIVYPHANVEPTETGLILRPSRPHVLPSNAQPDLF' A
#
# COMPACT_ATOMS: atom_id res chain seq x y z
N MET A 1 -5.02 -17.39 -7.48
CA MET A 1 -5.97 -16.38 -6.94
C MET A 1 -5.27 -15.02 -6.96
N SER A 2 -5.82 -14.01 -7.64
CA SER A 2 -5.23 -12.66 -7.70
C SER A 2 -5.55 -11.88 -6.42
N TYR A 3 -4.53 -11.50 -5.65
CA TYR A 3 -4.65 -10.71 -4.42
C TYR A 3 -5.16 -9.27 -4.67
N THR A 4 -5.28 -8.87 -5.93
CA THR A 4 -5.60 -7.50 -6.36
C THR A 4 -7.09 -7.28 -6.64
N GLN A 5 -7.94 -8.28 -6.42
CA GLN A 5 -9.37 -8.23 -6.76
C GLN A 5 -10.27 -7.73 -5.62
N ARG A 6 -9.75 -7.64 -4.39
CA ARG A 6 -10.53 -7.24 -3.21
C ARG A 6 -9.81 -6.19 -2.39
N ALA A 7 -10.57 -5.33 -1.72
CA ALA A 7 -10.02 -4.41 -0.73
C ALA A 7 -9.41 -5.20 0.42
N THR A 8 -8.24 -4.77 0.90
CA THR A 8 -7.62 -5.38 2.06
C THR A 8 -8.40 -5.02 3.32
N ARG A 9 -8.30 -5.86 4.36
CA ARG A 9 -8.54 -5.38 5.72
C ARG A 9 -7.51 -4.28 6.04
N PRO A 10 -7.80 -3.34 6.96
CA PRO A 10 -6.83 -2.31 7.34
C PRO A 10 -5.50 -2.94 7.75
N ILE A 11 -4.45 -2.65 7.00
CA ILE A 11 -3.09 -3.06 7.35
C ILE A 11 -2.65 -2.12 8.46
N ARG A 12 -2.45 -2.67 9.66
CA ARG A 12 -2.21 -1.88 10.86
C ARG A 12 -0.96 -0.99 10.74
N TRP A 13 -1.01 0.20 11.32
CA TRP A 13 0.13 1.13 11.29
C TRP A 13 1.38 0.54 11.93
N GLU A 14 1.23 -0.27 12.98
CA GLU A 14 2.33 -0.96 13.64
C GLU A 14 2.98 -2.00 12.73
N ALA A 15 2.18 -2.73 11.95
CA ALA A 15 2.70 -3.72 11.00
C ALA A 15 3.44 -3.04 9.85
N LEU A 16 2.91 -1.92 9.34
CA LEU A 16 3.60 -1.10 8.34
C LEU A 16 4.90 -0.52 8.90
N MET A 17 4.90 -0.02 10.15
CA MET A 17 6.11 0.47 10.80
C MET A 17 7.15 -0.65 10.97
N GLY A 18 6.73 -1.87 11.31
CA GLY A 18 7.64 -3.01 11.40
C GLY A 18 8.32 -3.36 10.06
N GLN A 19 7.69 -3.06 8.93
CA GLN A 19 8.25 -3.32 7.59
C GLN A 19 9.05 -2.15 7.03
N PHE A 20 8.62 -0.91 7.29
CA PHE A 20 9.17 0.30 6.64
C PHE A 20 9.90 1.24 7.60
N GLY A 21 9.66 1.12 8.90
CA GLY A 21 9.95 2.13 9.91
C GLY A 21 10.95 1.68 10.98
N SER A 22 12.04 0.99 10.59
CA SER A 22 13.09 0.50 11.51
C SER A 22 13.76 1.59 12.37
N SER A 23 13.60 2.86 12.00
CA SER A 23 14.16 4.02 12.71
C SER A 23 13.22 4.63 13.75
N TYR A 24 11.98 4.17 13.86
CA TYR A 24 10.98 4.71 14.78
C TYR A 24 10.96 3.92 16.10
N ASN A 25 11.76 4.37 17.08
CA ASN A 25 11.96 3.66 18.36
C ASN A 25 11.34 4.35 19.59
N SER A 26 10.56 5.43 19.40
CA SER A 26 9.93 6.17 20.51
C SER A 26 8.56 5.61 20.89
N GLU A 27 8.06 5.97 22.08
CA GLU A 27 6.69 5.67 22.52
C GLU A 27 5.61 6.23 21.56
N GLN A 28 5.93 7.29 20.81
CA GLN A 28 5.06 7.86 19.78
C GLN A 28 5.45 7.46 18.35
N GLY A 29 6.34 6.48 18.19
CA GLY A 29 6.94 6.09 16.92
C GLY A 29 5.91 5.77 15.83
N VAL A 30 4.81 5.11 16.20
CA VAL A 30 3.71 4.77 15.26
C VAL A 30 3.01 6.02 14.72
N ARG A 31 2.84 7.07 15.54
CA ARG A 31 2.19 8.32 15.13
C ARG A 31 3.09 9.11 14.18
N ASP A 32 4.36 9.23 14.51
CA ASP A 32 5.35 9.90 13.67
C ASP A 32 5.59 9.15 12.36
N PHE A 33 5.62 7.81 12.43
CA PHE A 33 5.64 6.94 11.27
C PHE A 33 4.43 7.19 10.38
N LYS A 34 3.20 7.13 10.93
CA LYS A 34 1.97 7.40 10.17
C LYS A 34 2.04 8.76 9.46
N LYS A 35 2.46 9.81 10.17
CA LYS A 35 2.58 11.16 9.60
C LYS A 35 3.54 11.20 8.40
N ASN A 36 4.73 10.61 8.53
CA ASN A 36 5.72 10.63 7.46
C ASN A 36 5.39 9.66 6.33
N PHE A 37 4.81 8.50 6.64
CA PHE A 37 4.32 7.55 5.66
C PHE A 37 3.25 8.19 4.77
N LEU A 38 2.31 8.94 5.35
CA LEU A 38 1.29 9.67 4.57
C LEU A 38 1.88 10.78 3.70
N LYS A 39 2.96 11.45 4.13
CA LYS A 39 3.69 12.38 3.27
C LYS A 39 4.33 11.67 2.09
N ALA A 40 5.01 10.54 2.33
CA ALA A 40 5.59 9.72 1.27
C ALA A 40 4.51 9.19 0.30
N LEU A 41 3.35 8.76 0.82
CA LEU A 41 2.23 8.28 0.02
C LEU A 41 1.72 9.34 -0.98
N LYS A 42 1.74 10.62 -0.59
CA LYS A 42 1.38 11.72 -1.51
C LYS A 42 2.35 11.82 -2.69
N VAL A 43 3.65 11.64 -2.43
CA VAL A 43 4.67 11.63 -3.50
C VAL A 43 4.48 10.42 -4.41
N VAL A 44 4.24 9.24 -3.84
CA VAL A 44 3.97 8.01 -4.61
C VAL A 44 2.74 8.18 -5.52
N LYS A 45 1.69 8.86 -5.05
CA LYS A 45 0.50 9.15 -5.87
C LYS A 45 0.77 10.05 -7.08
N ILE A 46 1.86 10.82 -7.10
CA ILE A 46 2.25 11.59 -8.29
C ILE A 46 2.72 10.64 -9.39
N VAL A 47 3.50 9.62 -9.02
CA VAL A 47 4.05 8.61 -9.95
C VAL A 47 3.00 7.57 -10.34
N TYR A 48 2.12 7.20 -9.39
CA TYR A 48 1.03 6.24 -9.58
C TYR A 48 -0.33 6.89 -9.25
N PRO A 49 -0.88 7.73 -10.16
CA PRO A 49 -2.13 8.47 -9.91
C PRO A 49 -3.32 7.57 -9.62
N HIS A 50 -3.34 6.38 -10.20
CA HIS A 50 -4.43 5.42 -10.05
C HIS A 50 -4.30 4.53 -8.79
N ALA A 51 -3.25 4.70 -7.98
CA ALA A 51 -3.07 3.93 -6.75
C ALA A 51 -4.25 4.19 -5.79
N ASN A 52 -5.05 3.15 -5.55
CA ASN A 52 -6.25 3.24 -4.74
C ASN A 52 -5.95 2.83 -3.30
N VAL A 53 -5.58 3.83 -2.50
CA VAL A 53 -5.15 3.67 -1.11
C VAL A 53 -5.93 4.62 -0.21
N GLU A 54 -6.43 4.07 0.89
CA GLU A 54 -7.30 4.74 1.85
C GLU A 54 -6.71 4.64 3.26
N PRO A 55 -6.16 5.74 3.81
CA PRO A 55 -5.73 5.79 5.19
C PRO A 55 -6.92 5.78 6.14
N THR A 56 -6.85 4.96 7.18
CA THR A 56 -7.83 4.92 8.27
C THR A 56 -7.16 5.30 9.59
N GLU A 57 -7.95 5.34 10.65
CA GLU A 57 -7.42 5.56 12.00
C GLU A 57 -6.44 4.46 12.40
N THR A 58 -6.80 3.20 12.17
CA THR A 58 -6.07 2.00 12.61
C THR A 58 -5.07 1.47 11.59
N GLY A 59 -5.13 1.88 10.32
CA GLY A 59 -4.21 1.37 9.31
C GLY A 59 -4.38 1.96 7.92
N LEU A 60 -3.91 1.22 6.92
CA LEU A 60 -4.05 1.54 5.50
C LEU A 60 -4.86 0.45 4.79
N ILE A 61 -5.89 0.85 4.05
CA ILE A 61 -6.65 -0.04 3.17
C ILE A 61 -6.11 0.12 1.75
N LEU A 62 -5.77 -0.99 1.11
CA LEU A 62 -5.44 -1.05 -0.30
C LEU A 62 -6.66 -1.56 -1.06
N ARG A 63 -7.07 -0.84 -2.10
CA ARG A 63 -8.17 -1.22 -2.97
C ARG A 63 -7.63 -1.61 -4.35
N PRO A 64 -8.34 -2.46 -5.09
CA PRO A 64 -8.03 -2.75 -6.48
C PRO A 64 -7.83 -1.46 -7.29
N SER A 65 -6.75 -1.43 -8.05
CA SER A 65 -6.43 -0.36 -9.00
C SER A 65 -5.88 -0.97 -10.28
N ARG A 66 -5.93 -0.23 -11.39
CA ARG A 66 -5.30 -0.69 -12.63
C ARG A 66 -3.81 -0.90 -12.38
N PRO A 67 -3.26 -2.08 -12.67
CA PRO A 67 -1.83 -2.32 -12.54
C PRO A 67 -1.08 -1.42 -13.53
N HIS A 68 0.13 -0.98 -13.14
CA HIS A 68 0.98 -0.15 -14.00
C HIS A 68 1.44 -0.90 -15.26
N VAL A 69 1.67 -2.20 -15.14
CA VAL A 69 1.88 -3.11 -16.27
C VAL A 69 0.55 -3.76 -16.60
N LEU A 70 0.03 -3.51 -17.79
CA LEU A 70 -1.15 -4.22 -18.27
C LEU A 70 -0.81 -5.71 -18.36
N PRO A 71 -1.73 -6.60 -17.97
CA PRO A 71 -1.52 -8.02 -18.21
C PRO A 71 -1.28 -8.21 -19.71
N SER A 72 -0.11 -8.71 -20.09
CA SER A 72 0.13 -9.09 -21.48
C SER A 72 -0.79 -10.28 -21.77
N ASN A 73 -1.75 -10.11 -22.68
CA ASN A 73 -2.38 -11.26 -23.32
C ASN A 73 -1.29 -11.99 -24.13
N ALA A 74 -0.60 -12.94 -23.51
CA ALA A 74 0.26 -13.89 -24.21
C ALA A 74 0.66 -15.03 -23.27
N GLN A 75 -0.18 -16.06 -23.21
CA GLN A 75 0.28 -17.38 -23.65
C GLN A 75 -0.94 -18.05 -24.30
N PRO A 76 -1.02 -18.13 -25.64
CA PRO A 76 -1.93 -19.10 -26.25
C PRO A 76 -1.50 -20.47 -25.76
N ASP A 77 -2.48 -21.27 -25.34
CA ASP A 77 -2.29 -22.58 -24.72
C ASP A 77 -1.22 -23.40 -25.47
N LEU A 78 -0.05 -23.52 -24.85
CA LEU A 78 0.88 -24.60 -25.18
C LEU A 78 0.41 -25.79 -24.35
N PHE A 79 -0.57 -26.53 -24.87
CA PHE A 79 -0.79 -27.98 -24.82
C PHE A 79 -2.15 -28.30 -25.43
#